data_AF-A0A1H4GPM4-F1
#
_entry.id   AF-A0A1H4GPM4-F1
#
_cell.length_a   1.000
_cell.length_b   1.000
_cell.length_c   1.000
_cell.angle_alpha   90.00
_cell.angle_beta   90.00
_cell.angle_gamma   90.00
#
_symmetry.space_group_name_H-M   'P 1'
#
loop_
_entity.id
_entity.type
_entity.pdbx_description
1 polymer ?
#
loop_
_entity_poly.entity_id
_entity_poly.type
_entity_poly.pdbx_seq_one_letter_code
_entity_poly.pdbx_strand_id
1 'polypeptide(L)'
;MDQNFRKLVELLLPAGILEYFDLIDSNQDKEGIHIYLEEKNSIPVEHQHKKAHSKGFFSEVVIQDFPIRNQRVMLHAKRRRWEVLEDG
;
A
#
# COMPACT_ATOMS: atom_id res chain seq x y z
N MET A 1 8.17 12.88 -5.80
CA MET A 1 7.84 13.18 -4.39
C MET A 1 9.08 13.81 -3.78
N ASP A 2 8.94 14.93 -3.08
CA ASP A 2 10.05 15.55 -2.35
C ASP A 2 10.65 14.57 -1.32
N GLN A 3 11.98 14.53 -1.19
CA GLN A 3 12.65 13.55 -0.33
C GLN A 3 12.32 13.77 1.15
N ASN A 4 12.11 15.02 1.58
CA ASN A 4 11.73 15.32 2.96
C ASN A 4 10.27 14.95 3.21
N PHE A 5 9.39 15.18 2.23
CA PHE A 5 8.01 14.72 2.32
C PHE A 5 7.94 13.20 2.50
N ARG A 6 8.71 12.44 1.71
CA ARG A 6 8.75 10.97 1.85
C ARG A 6 9.17 10.54 3.26
N LYS A 7 10.23 11.15 3.81
CA LYS A 7 10.69 10.87 5.18
C LYS A 7 9.61 11.15 6.23
N LEU A 8 8.84 12.23 6.09
CA LEU A 8 7.74 12.53 7.00
C LEU A 8 6.63 11.46 6.92
N VAL A 9 6.29 11.00 5.71
CA VAL A 9 5.30 9.93 5.53
C VAL A 9 5.79 8.61 6.14
N GLU A 10 7.07 8.27 5.98
CA GLU A 10 7.68 7.07 6.60
C GLU A 10 7.65 7.10 8.14
N LEU A 11 7.61 8.27 8.77
CA LEU A 11 7.46 8.41 10.21
C LEU A 11 6.01 8.25 10.70
N LEU A 12 5.04 8.50 9.82
CA LEU A 12 3.61 8.44 10.14
C LEU A 12 3.00 7.07 9.88
N LEU A 13 3.56 6.33 8.93
CA LEU A 13 3.05 5.03 8.51
C LEU A 13 3.83 3.87 9.15
N PRO A 14 3.28 2.64 9.13
CA PRO A 14 4.00 1.46 9.56
C PRO A 14 5.33 1.31 8.82
N ALA A 15 6.38 0.97 9.55
CA ALA A 15 7.73 0.84 8.99
C ALA A 15 7.75 -0.14 7.81
N GLY A 16 8.42 0.25 6.72
CA GLY A 16 8.56 -0.57 5.52
C GLY A 16 7.34 -0.63 4.59
N ILE A 17 6.19 -0.03 4.95
CA ILE A 17 4.99 -0.14 4.10
C ILE A 17 5.19 0.47 2.70
N LEU A 18 5.95 1.57 2.61
CA LEU A 18 6.25 2.25 1.35
C LEU A 18 7.29 1.52 0.49
N GLU A 19 7.82 0.39 0.94
CA GLU A 19 8.62 -0.52 0.11
C GLU A 19 7.71 -1.31 -0.82
N TYR A 20 6.53 -1.73 -0.35
CA TYR A 20 5.59 -2.60 -1.06
C TYR A 20 4.40 -1.85 -1.65
N PHE A 21 3.98 -0.74 -1.03
CA PHE A 21 2.80 0.02 -1.44
C PHE A 21 3.18 1.44 -1.87
N ASP A 22 2.40 1.96 -2.82
CA ASP A 22 2.39 3.36 -3.18
C ASP A 22 1.24 4.07 -2.44
N LEU A 23 1.51 5.26 -1.91
CA LEU A 23 0.50 6.17 -1.39
C LEU A 23 -0.24 6.81 -2.55
N ILE A 24 -1.54 6.51 -2.67
CA ILE A 24 -2.37 6.95 -3.79
C ILE A 24 -3.17 8.20 -3.42
N ASP A 25 -3.76 8.22 -2.23
CA ASP A 25 -4.56 9.32 -1.75
C ASP A 25 -4.62 9.35 -0.22
N SER A 26 -5.03 10.48 0.34
CA SER A 26 -5.34 10.62 1.75
C SER A 26 -6.44 11.66 1.95
N ASN A 27 -7.42 11.35 2.80
CA ASN A 27 -8.45 12.30 3.18
C ASN A 27 -8.73 12.23 4.69
N GLN A 28 -9.52 13.19 5.17
CA GLN A 28 -9.93 13.26 6.57
C GLN A 28 -11.42 13.59 6.62
N ASP A 29 -12.15 12.88 7.47
CA ASP A 29 -13.58 13.09 7.69
C ASP A 29 -13.94 12.99 9.19
N LYS A 30 -15.21 12.69 9.48
CA LYS A 30 -15.71 12.56 10.86
C LYS A 30 -15.24 11.28 11.56
N GLU A 31 -14.91 10.24 10.80
CA GLU A 31 -14.43 8.95 11.33
C GLU A 31 -12.93 8.94 11.55
N GLY A 32 -12.18 9.78 10.83
CA GLY A 32 -10.78 10.03 11.09
C GLY A 32 -9.98 10.31 9.82
N ILE A 33 -8.74 9.82 9.78
CA ILE A 33 -7.83 9.94 8.65
C ILE A 33 -7.90 8.64 7.84
N HIS A 34 -8.12 8.77 6.54
CA HIS A 34 -8.12 7.67 5.59
C HIS A 34 -6.92 7.79 4.67
N ILE A 35 -6.15 6.72 4.54
CA ILE A 35 -4.93 6.66 3.73
C ILE A 35 -5.07 5.51 2.75
N TYR A 36 -4.99 5.79 1.45
CA TYR A 36 -5.21 4.80 0.39
C TYR A 36 -3.88 4.36 -0.21
N LEU A 37 -3.70 3.04 -0.25
CA LEU A 37 -2.47 2.36 -0.61
C LEU A 37 -2.74 1.33 -1.71
N GLU A 38 -1.92 1.32 -2.75
CA GLU A 38 -1.94 0.28 -3.78
C GLU A 38 -0.60 -0.44 -3.82
N GLU A 39 -0.65 -1.77 -3.87
CA GLU A 39 0.56 -2.59 -3.96
C GLU A 39 1.28 -2.26 -5.28
N LYS A 40 2.60 -2.07 -5.19
CA LYS A 40 3.45 -1.74 -6.34
C LYS A 40 3.41 -2.83 -7.39
N ASN A 41 3.59 -2.44 -8.64
CA ASN A 41 3.68 -3.38 -9.76
C ASN A 41 5.09 -3.98 -9.88
N SER A 42 5.63 -4.50 -8.78
CA SER A 42 6.92 -5.17 -8.72
C SER A 42 6.73 -6.58 -8.20
N ILE A 43 7.20 -7.56 -8.97
CA ILE A 43 7.18 -8.96 -8.54
C ILE A 43 8.08 -9.08 -7.30
N PRO A 44 7.59 -9.67 -6.20
CA PRO A 44 8.41 -9.94 -5.02
C PRO A 44 9.72 -10.63 -5.41
N VAL A 45 10.82 -10.32 -4.72
CA VAL A 45 12.17 -10.85 -5.05
C VAL A 45 12.15 -12.38 -5.15
N GLU A 46 11.44 -13.02 -4.24
CA GLU A 46 11.20 -14.48 -4.19
C GLU A 46 10.48 -15.06 -5.41
N HIS A 47 9.85 -14.24 -6.24
CA HIS A 47 9.08 -14.65 -7.41
C HIS A 47 9.61 -14.06 -8.72
N GLN A 48 10.74 -13.34 -8.72
CA GLN A 48 11.32 -12.76 -9.94
C GLN A 48 11.65 -13.80 -11.01
N HIS A 49 11.84 -15.07 -10.62
CA HIS A 49 12.06 -16.19 -11.54
C HIS A 49 10.80 -16.64 -12.28
N LYS A 50 9.61 -16.15 -11.89
CA LYS A 50 8.32 -16.46 -12.53
C LYS A 50 7.92 -15.30 -13.42
N LYS A 51 7.53 -15.60 -14.67
CA LYS A 51 6.77 -14.65 -15.47
C LYS A 51 5.37 -14.56 -14.86
N ALA A 52 5.01 -13.41 -14.30
CA ALA A 52 3.67 -13.18 -13.78
C ALA A 52 3.14 -11.85 -14.28
N HIS A 53 1.84 -11.78 -14.55
CA HIS A 53 1.18 -10.51 -14.88
C HIS A 53 0.20 -10.09 -13.78
N SER A 54 0.05 -8.78 -13.62
CA SER A 54 -0.89 -8.18 -12.67
C SER A 54 -2.29 -8.12 -13.30
N LYS A 55 -3.24 -8.90 -12.77
CA LYS A 55 -4.66 -8.94 -13.18
C LYS A 55 -5.55 -8.04 -12.32
N GLY A 56 -5.14 -6.78 -12.19
CA GLY A 56 -5.78 -5.79 -11.33
C GLY A 56 -5.55 -6.06 -9.83
N PHE A 57 -6.54 -5.70 -9.00
CA PHE A 57 -6.45 -5.78 -7.55
C PHE A 57 -7.50 -6.71 -6.94
N PHE A 58 -7.20 -7.24 -5.76
CA PHE A 58 -8.20 -7.82 -4.86
C PHE A 58 -9.09 -6.72 -4.27
N SER A 59 -10.17 -7.12 -3.61
CA SER A 59 -10.98 -6.21 -2.79
C SER A 59 -10.10 -5.50 -1.77
N GLU A 60 -10.43 -4.24 -1.53
CA GLU A 60 -9.75 -3.40 -0.55
C GLU A 60 -9.84 -4.00 0.85
N VAL A 61 -8.72 -3.95 1.57
CA VAL A 61 -8.63 -4.32 2.98
C VAL A 61 -8.43 -3.05 3.78
N VAL A 62 -9.22 -2.86 4.83
CA VAL A 62 -9.12 -1.72 5.74
C VAL A 62 -8.46 -2.17 7.03
N ILE A 63 -7.36 -1.51 7.39
CA ILE A 63 -6.59 -1.78 8.60
C ILE A 63 -6.63 -0.54 9.47
N GLN A 64 -6.92 -0.70 10.76
CA GLN A 64 -6.80 0.40 11.71
C GLN A 64 -5.35 0.49 12.21
N ASP A 65 -4.80 1.71 12.19
CA ASP A 65 -3.45 2.01 12.67
C ASP A 65 -3.49 2.93 13.91
N PHE A 66 -2.32 3.22 14.48
CA PHE A 66 -2.19 4.10 15.62
C PHE A 66 -2.77 5.50 15.34
N PRO A 67 -3.48 6.09 16.30
CA PRO A 67 -4.04 7.41 16.13
C PRO A 67 -2.97 8.47 15.87
N ILE A 68 -3.17 9.31 14.85
CA ILE A 68 -2.34 10.48 14.60
C ILE A 68 -3.08 11.70 15.14
N ARG A 69 -2.48 12.38 16.13
CA ARG A 69 -3.06 13.58 16.78
C ARG A 69 -4.51 13.35 17.26
N ASN A 70 -4.72 12.23 17.95
CA ASN A 70 -6.02 11.79 18.48
C ASN A 70 -7.09 11.48 17.43
N GLN A 71 -6.72 11.36 16.16
CA GLN A 71 -7.63 10.92 15.10
C GLN A 71 -7.38 9.44 14.80
N ARG A 72 -8.45 8.67 14.66
CA ARG A 72 -8.38 7.29 14.18
C ARG A 72 -7.78 7.30 12.77
N VAL A 73 -6.86 6.36 12.50
CA VAL A 73 -6.23 6.20 11.20
C VAL A 73 -6.68 4.89 10.59
N MET A 74 -7.11 4.95 9.33
CA MET A 74 -7.51 3.80 8.53
C MET A 74 -6.64 3.72 7.28
N LEU A 75 -5.97 2.59 7.12
CA LEU A 75 -5.18 2.25 5.94
C LEU A 75 -6.03 1.39 5.01
N HIS A 76 -6.37 1.93 3.85
CA HIS A 76 -7.13 1.28 2.78
C HIS A 76 -6.13 0.68 1.80
N ALA A 77 -5.84 -0.61 1.94
CA ALA A 77 -4.82 -1.29 1.14
C ALA A 77 -5.45 -2.18 0.06
N LYS A 78 -5.05 -1.96 -1.20
CA LYS A 78 -5.36 -2.82 -2.34
C LYS A 78 -4.14 -3.63 -2.75
N ARG A 79 -4.29 -4.95 -2.75
CA ARG A 79 -3.24 -5.90 -3.16
C ARG A 79 -3.42 -6.33 -4.61
N ARG A 80 -2.34 -6.51 -5.35
CA ARG A 80 -2.38 -6.96 -6.74
C ARG A 80 -2.73 -8.43 -6.82
N ARG A 81 -3.48 -8.78 -7.85
CA ARG A 81 -3.71 -10.17 -8.25
C ARG A 81 -2.62 -10.56 -9.23
N TRP A 82 -1.73 -11.46 -8.80
CA TRP A 82 -0.69 -12.01 -9.65
C TRP A 82 -1.18 -13.32 -10.27
N GLU A 83 -1.08 -13.44 -11.59
CA GLU A 83 -1.31 -14.69 -12.32
C GLU A 83 0.05 -15.15 -12.85
N VAL A 84 0.47 -16.35 -12.43
CA VAL A 84 1.71 -16.96 -12.90
C VAL A 84 1.45 -17.46 -14.32
N LEU A 85 2.26 -17.01 -15.26
CA LEU A 85 2.31 -17.59 -16.59
C LEU A 85 3.08 -18.90 -16.46
N GLU A 86 2.37 -20.03 -16.43
CA GLU A 86 3.01 -21.33 -16.62
C GLU A 86 3.59 -21.36 -18.04
N ASP A 87 4.91 -21.52 -18.16
CA ASP A 87 5.53 -21.95 -19.41
C ASP A 87 5.09 -23.42 -19.57
N GLY A 88 4.14 -23.68 -20.50
CA GLY A 88 3.66 -25.03 -20.82
C GLY A 88 4.71 -25.92 -21.45
#